data_AF-A0A932NC48-F1
#
_entry.id   AF-A0A932NC48-F1
#
_cell.length_a   1.000
_cell.length_b   1.000
_cell.length_c   1.000
_cell.angle_alpha   90.00
_cell.angle_beta   90.00
_cell.angle_gamma   90.00
#
_symmetry.space_group_name_H-M   'P 1'
#
loop_
_entity.id
_entity.type
_entity.pdbx_description
1 polymer ?
#
loop_
_entity_poly.entity_id
_entity_poly.type
_entity_poly.pdbx_seq_one_letter_code
_entity_poly.pdbx_strand_id
1 'polypeptide(L)'
;MTATSRTRQTVHPACRDFVAVVEELLERRRREAAQSDHPRPSWRQDDWGPRTWTRTEFEDMVYGSYKPMRQGRVTRPPRREIVMDIADYLNCSLEERNRLLLAARATPITPYLTGTKLEEALEAAIGVVQNLPLPAIIINRDWHIHYINQHTLTLNGVTHEDVTAIPPPQLNILHLLFDPALPLQPHLIQSRESWTRMARQTIYGFKMANLLCQFEPWYQDLINQLMDLPEFENHWRTVRVDAAFESDPSAQTQPISAIVEVAVSSARPQPKRARLRPLLISVGYFQFDFPQIVAFLPADDESRFILREIGIPVPDTFPSP
;
A
#
# COMPACT_ATOMS: atom_id res chain seq x y z
N MET A 1 -4.05 62.37 -8.92
CA MET A 1 -5.00 61.58 -9.74
C MET A 1 -4.42 60.18 -9.90
N THR A 2 -4.92 59.27 -9.08
CA THR A 2 -4.54 57.85 -9.01
C THR A 2 -5.33 57.08 -10.05
N ALA A 3 -4.65 56.45 -11.02
CA ALA A 3 -5.24 55.47 -11.92
C ALA A 3 -4.46 54.17 -11.79
N THR A 4 -4.70 53.46 -10.69
CA THR A 4 -4.23 52.09 -10.49
C THR A 4 -5.09 51.18 -11.37
N SER A 5 -4.55 50.79 -12.53
CA SER A 5 -5.13 49.75 -13.39
C SER A 5 -5.12 48.41 -12.65
N ARG A 6 -6.18 48.12 -11.89
CA ARG A 6 -6.48 46.78 -11.37
C ARG A 6 -7.07 45.96 -12.52
N THR A 7 -6.22 45.19 -13.20
CA THR A 7 -6.65 44.11 -14.10
C THR A 7 -7.61 43.20 -13.34
N ARG A 8 -8.90 43.20 -13.74
CA ARG A 8 -9.96 42.44 -13.08
C ARG A 8 -9.56 40.97 -13.01
N GLN A 9 -9.43 40.43 -11.80
CA GLN A 9 -9.34 38.99 -11.58
C GLN A 9 -10.57 38.32 -12.21
N THR A 10 -10.38 37.64 -13.34
CA THR A 10 -11.44 36.97 -14.09
C THR A 10 -11.99 35.77 -13.33
N VAL A 11 -11.20 35.15 -12.47
CA VAL A 11 -11.62 34.00 -11.64
C VAL A 11 -12.31 34.47 -10.37
N HIS A 12 -13.46 33.87 -10.07
CA HIS A 12 -14.20 34.12 -8.82
C HIS A 12 -13.30 33.82 -7.60
N PRO A 13 -13.28 34.67 -6.55
CA PRO A 13 -12.39 34.52 -5.40
C PRO A 13 -12.36 33.11 -4.79
N ALA A 14 -13.52 32.47 -4.68
CA ALA A 14 -13.63 31.13 -4.09
C ALA A 14 -12.94 30.02 -4.91
N CYS A 15 -12.66 30.24 -6.20
CA CYS A 15 -12.08 29.24 -7.10
C CYS A 15 -10.61 29.52 -7.46
N ARG A 16 -10.03 30.63 -6.96
CA ARG A 16 -8.70 31.09 -7.37
C ARG A 16 -7.61 30.10 -7.02
N ASP A 17 -7.61 29.61 -5.78
CA ASP A 17 -6.60 28.68 -5.30
C ASP A 17 -6.69 27.37 -6.09
N PHE A 18 -7.91 26.88 -6.33
CA PHE A 18 -8.13 25.66 -7.12
C PHE A 18 -7.59 25.80 -8.55
N VAL A 19 -7.93 26.89 -9.25
CA VAL A 19 -7.41 27.16 -10.60
C VAL A 19 -5.88 27.28 -10.58
N ALA A 20 -5.30 27.97 -9.60
CA ALA A 20 -3.85 28.12 -9.50
C ALA A 20 -3.14 26.76 -9.37
N VAL A 21 -3.65 25.87 -8.50
CA VAL A 21 -3.07 24.53 -8.31
C VAL A 21 -3.20 23.69 -9.59
N VAL A 22 -4.35 23.71 -10.27
CA VAL A 22 -4.53 22.95 -11.53
C VAL A 22 -3.57 23.45 -12.61
N GLU A 23 -3.42 24.76 -12.78
CA GLU A 23 -2.49 25.33 -13.77
C GLU A 23 -1.03 24.97 -13.48
N GLU A 24 -0.63 25.04 -12.21
CA GLU A 24 0.71 24.64 -11.77
C GLU A 24 0.98 23.16 -12.08
N LEU A 25 0.04 22.28 -11.74
CA LEU A 25 0.17 20.83 -11.97
C LEU A 25 0.19 20.50 -13.46
N LEU A 26 -0.68 21.10 -14.28
CA LEU A 26 -0.64 20.91 -15.74
C LEU A 26 0.72 21.32 -16.33
N GLU A 27 1.27 22.46 -15.91
CA GLU A 27 2.56 22.92 -16.37
C GLU A 27 3.71 22.02 -15.88
N ARG A 28 3.62 21.53 -14.64
CA ARG A 28 4.55 20.54 -14.11
C ARG A 28 4.53 19.25 -14.93
N ARG A 29 3.35 18.67 -15.21
CA ARG A 29 3.23 17.44 -16.00
C ARG A 29 3.72 17.59 -17.43
N ARG A 30 3.51 18.75 -18.05
CA ARG A 30 4.07 19.04 -19.37
C ARG A 30 5.60 19.06 -19.36
N ARG A 31 6.22 19.67 -18.34
CA ARG A 31 7.68 19.70 -18.18
C ARG A 31 8.25 18.31 -17.90
N GLU A 32 7.63 17.55 -17.00
CA GLU A 32 8.02 16.17 -16.70
C GLU A 32 7.94 15.28 -17.95
N ALA A 33 6.86 15.39 -18.73
CA ALA A 33 6.69 14.62 -19.97
C ALA A 33 7.71 15.00 -21.06
N ALA A 34 8.20 16.25 -21.08
CA ALA A 34 9.24 16.68 -22.00
C ALA A 34 10.66 16.23 -21.57
N GLN A 35 10.85 15.94 -20.29
CA GLN A 35 12.15 15.53 -19.71
C GLN A 35 12.27 14.01 -19.54
N SER A 36 11.14 13.31 -19.42
CA SER A 36 11.11 11.88 -19.18
C SER A 36 11.16 11.10 -20.50
N ASP A 37 12.25 10.37 -20.71
CA ASP A 37 12.35 9.35 -21.77
C ASP A 37 11.88 7.97 -21.27
N HIS A 38 11.40 7.90 -20.01
CA HIS A 38 10.98 6.63 -19.41
C HIS A 38 9.58 6.24 -19.88
N PRO A 39 9.43 5.02 -20.44
CA PRO A 39 8.12 4.50 -20.81
C PRO A 39 7.25 4.36 -19.56
N ARG A 40 5.95 4.59 -19.74
CA ARG A 40 4.97 4.34 -18.67
C ARG A 40 5.09 2.88 -18.22
N PRO A 41 5.13 2.60 -16.90
CA PRO A 41 5.25 1.23 -16.46
C PRO A 41 4.02 0.42 -16.89
N SER A 42 4.27 -0.74 -17.48
CA SER A 42 3.25 -1.64 -18.05
C SER A 42 2.23 -2.14 -17.03
N TRP A 43 2.60 -2.15 -15.75
CA TRP A 43 1.77 -2.61 -14.65
C TRP A 43 0.79 -1.57 -14.12
N ARG A 44 0.96 -0.30 -14.50
CA ARG A 44 0.13 0.80 -14.00
C ARG A 44 -1.17 0.84 -14.79
N GLN A 45 -2.29 0.76 -14.07
CA GLN A 45 -3.59 1.00 -14.67
C GLN A 45 -3.79 2.50 -14.86
N ASP A 46 -4.08 2.91 -16.09
CA ASP A 46 -4.24 4.32 -16.48
C ASP A 46 -5.37 4.44 -17.49
N ASP A 47 -6.58 4.66 -16.97
CA ASP A 47 -7.82 4.66 -17.76
C ASP A 47 -7.95 5.89 -18.68
N TRP A 48 -7.07 6.90 -18.52
CA TRP A 48 -7.08 8.12 -19.31
C TRP A 48 -6.22 8.05 -20.58
N GLY A 49 -5.36 7.03 -20.72
CA GLY A 49 -4.51 6.86 -21.89
C GLY A 49 -3.44 7.95 -22.08
N PRO A 50 -2.86 8.09 -23.29
CA PRO A 50 -1.87 9.13 -23.60
C PRO A 50 -2.43 10.55 -23.37
N ARG A 51 -1.64 11.43 -22.74
CA ARG A 51 -2.04 12.80 -22.39
C ARG A 51 -1.03 13.81 -22.92
N THR A 52 -1.51 14.96 -23.38
CA THR A 52 -0.70 16.11 -23.80
C THR A 52 -0.56 17.17 -22.71
N TRP A 53 -1.35 17.06 -21.63
CA TRP A 53 -1.32 17.96 -20.48
C TRP A 53 -1.64 19.41 -20.88
N THR A 54 -2.49 19.56 -21.90
CA THR A 54 -2.96 20.87 -22.35
C THR A 54 -4.23 21.26 -21.63
N ARG A 55 -4.47 22.58 -21.51
CA ARG A 55 -5.72 23.08 -20.93
C ARG A 55 -6.93 22.61 -21.73
N THR A 56 -6.85 22.64 -23.06
CA THR A 56 -7.94 22.23 -23.94
C THR A 56 -8.31 20.77 -23.69
N GLU A 57 -7.33 19.87 -23.66
CA GLU A 57 -7.55 18.46 -23.33
C GLU A 57 -8.19 18.29 -21.94
N PHE A 58 -7.68 19.00 -20.93
CA PHE A 58 -8.24 18.96 -19.58
C PHE A 58 -9.69 19.47 -19.52
N GLU A 59 -9.99 20.56 -20.23
CA GLU A 59 -11.33 21.14 -20.35
C GLU A 59 -12.29 20.15 -21.03
N ASP A 60 -11.86 19.49 -22.11
CA ASP A 60 -12.73 18.64 -22.93
C ASP A 60 -12.93 17.25 -22.32
N MET A 61 -11.89 16.67 -21.69
CA MET A 61 -11.91 15.28 -21.23
C MET A 61 -12.19 15.11 -19.73
N VAL A 62 -11.82 16.09 -18.90
CA VAL A 62 -11.79 15.89 -17.44
C VAL A 62 -12.79 16.80 -16.74
N TYR A 63 -12.73 18.11 -17.02
CA TYR A 63 -13.53 19.08 -16.30
C TYR A 63 -14.06 20.19 -17.23
N GLY A 64 -15.18 19.93 -17.90
CA GLY A 64 -15.84 20.87 -18.81
C GLY A 64 -16.23 22.22 -18.19
N SER A 65 -16.37 22.28 -16.86
CA SER A 65 -16.62 23.53 -16.13
C SER A 65 -15.36 24.36 -15.87
N TYR A 66 -14.17 23.87 -16.22
CA TYR A 66 -12.90 24.56 -15.97
C TYR A 66 -12.78 25.88 -16.75
N LYS A 67 -13.14 25.89 -18.03
CA LYS A 67 -13.14 27.10 -18.86
C LYS A 67 -14.11 28.17 -18.32
N PRO A 68 -15.40 27.85 -18.04
CA PRO A 68 -16.29 28.76 -17.33
C PRO A 68 -15.76 29.23 -15.97
N MET A 69 -15.06 28.38 -15.22
CA MET A 69 -14.46 28.73 -13.93
C MET A 69 -13.34 29.75 -14.06
N ARG A 70 -12.43 29.55 -15.03
CA ARG A 70 -11.37 30.53 -15.35
C ARG A 70 -11.92 31.89 -15.81
N GLN A 71 -13.12 31.89 -16.39
CA GLN A 71 -13.87 33.08 -16.79
C GLN A 71 -14.72 33.70 -15.66
N GLY A 72 -14.72 33.10 -14.47
CA GLY A 72 -15.47 33.60 -13.31
C GLY A 72 -16.96 33.29 -13.31
N ARG A 73 -17.42 32.47 -14.27
CA ARG A 73 -18.83 32.06 -14.37
C ARG A 73 -19.17 30.95 -13.37
N VAL A 74 -18.18 30.21 -12.90
CA VAL A 74 -18.32 29.25 -11.79
C VAL A 74 -17.81 29.89 -10.51
N THR A 75 -18.67 29.92 -9.50
CA THR A 75 -18.42 30.62 -8.23
C THR A 75 -18.09 29.70 -7.06
N ARG A 76 -18.12 28.37 -7.29
CA ARG A 76 -17.80 27.35 -6.30
C ARG A 76 -16.76 26.37 -6.84
N PRO A 77 -15.77 25.95 -6.04
CA PRO A 77 -14.88 24.87 -6.42
C PRO A 77 -15.62 23.55 -6.70
N PRO A 78 -14.98 22.61 -7.41
CA PRO A 78 -15.57 21.31 -7.67
C PRO A 78 -15.76 20.50 -6.38
N ARG A 79 -16.71 19.55 -6.42
CA ARG A 79 -16.92 18.60 -5.32
C ARG A 79 -15.74 17.63 -5.23
N ARG A 80 -15.57 17.00 -4.07
CA ARG A 80 -14.49 16.04 -3.80
C ARG A 80 -14.31 15.00 -4.91
N GLU A 81 -15.39 14.37 -5.36
CA GLU A 81 -15.37 13.35 -6.42
C GLU A 81 -14.68 13.88 -7.69
N ILE A 82 -15.12 15.02 -8.20
CA ILE A 82 -14.52 15.68 -9.37
C ILE A 82 -13.05 16.08 -9.11
N VAL A 83 -12.71 16.48 -7.88
CA VAL A 83 -11.31 16.77 -7.52
C VAL A 83 -10.44 15.51 -7.59
N MET A 84 -10.98 14.36 -7.19
CA MET A 84 -10.27 13.08 -7.28
C MET A 84 -10.06 12.66 -8.73
N ASP A 85 -11.09 12.80 -9.60
CA ASP A 85 -10.96 12.52 -11.04
C ASP A 85 -9.88 13.42 -11.69
N ILE A 86 -9.88 14.71 -11.32
CA ILE A 86 -8.85 15.67 -11.76
C ILE A 86 -7.46 15.24 -11.28
N ALA A 87 -7.34 14.80 -10.02
CA ALA A 87 -6.07 14.39 -9.46
C ALA A 87 -5.55 13.08 -10.10
N ASP A 88 -6.45 12.14 -10.42
CA ASP A 88 -6.12 10.91 -11.15
C ASP A 88 -5.66 11.22 -12.58
N TYR A 89 -6.38 12.08 -13.31
CA TYR A 89 -5.94 12.54 -14.64
C TYR A 89 -4.55 13.17 -14.57
N LEU A 90 -4.31 14.04 -13.58
CA LEU A 90 -3.04 14.74 -13.35
C LEU A 90 -1.94 13.85 -12.77
N ASN A 91 -2.18 12.54 -12.59
CA ASN A 91 -1.23 11.59 -11.99
C ASN A 91 -0.69 12.03 -10.61
N CYS A 92 -1.51 12.68 -9.80
CA CYS A 92 -1.09 13.35 -8.58
C CYS A 92 -0.54 12.39 -7.51
N SER A 93 0.56 12.80 -6.85
CA SER A 93 0.96 12.24 -5.55
C SER A 93 -0.09 12.55 -4.47
N LEU A 94 0.01 11.92 -3.30
CA LEU A 94 -0.86 12.24 -2.16
C LEU A 94 -0.74 13.69 -1.72
N GLU A 95 0.47 14.25 -1.75
CA GLU A 95 0.69 15.65 -1.44
C GLU A 95 -0.06 16.56 -2.43
N GLU A 96 0.07 16.29 -3.72
CA GLU A 96 -0.60 17.06 -4.78
C GLU A 96 -2.13 16.90 -4.72
N ARG A 97 -2.63 15.69 -4.45
CA ARG A 97 -4.05 15.41 -4.18
C ARG A 97 -4.56 16.27 -3.02
N ASN A 98 -3.81 16.32 -1.92
CA ASN A 98 -4.19 17.13 -0.75
C ASN A 98 -4.17 18.63 -1.06
N ARG A 99 -3.22 19.11 -1.85
CA ARG A 99 -3.22 20.50 -2.33
C ARG A 99 -4.48 20.82 -3.14
N LEU A 100 -4.88 19.93 -4.06
CA LEU A 100 -6.13 20.09 -4.83
C LEU A 100 -7.37 20.06 -3.93
N LEU A 101 -7.46 19.10 -3.01
CA LEU A 101 -8.59 18.98 -2.08
C LEU A 101 -8.74 20.23 -1.20
N LEU A 102 -7.64 20.69 -0.60
CA LEU A 102 -7.63 21.90 0.23
C LEU A 102 -8.01 23.15 -0.58
N ALA A 103 -7.46 23.28 -1.80
CA ALA A 103 -7.80 24.39 -2.70
C ALA A 103 -9.27 24.36 -3.15
N ALA A 104 -9.88 23.18 -3.19
CA ALA A 104 -11.31 22.99 -3.42
C ALA A 104 -12.17 23.10 -2.15
N ARG A 105 -11.57 23.35 -0.98
CA ARG A 105 -12.23 23.37 0.34
C ARG A 105 -12.85 22.02 0.72
N ALA A 106 -12.28 20.93 0.23
CA ALA A 106 -12.61 19.56 0.61
C ALA A 106 -11.64 19.06 1.70
N THR A 107 -12.07 18.03 2.44
CA THR A 107 -11.23 17.38 3.46
C THR A 107 -10.02 16.72 2.81
N PRO A 108 -8.79 16.93 3.30
CA PRO A 108 -7.61 16.23 2.79
C PRO A 108 -7.66 14.73 3.12
N ILE A 109 -6.89 13.94 2.38
CA ILE A 109 -6.53 12.56 2.72
C ILE A 109 -5.49 12.59 3.84
N THR A 110 -5.68 11.76 4.85
CA THR A 110 -4.73 11.69 5.97
C THR A 110 -3.35 11.24 5.47
N PRO A 111 -2.28 12.00 5.75
CA PRO A 111 -0.93 11.57 5.40
C PRO A 111 -0.51 10.38 6.26
N TYR A 112 0.35 9.52 5.73
CA TYR A 112 1.05 8.52 6.53
C TYR A 112 2.24 9.14 7.27
N LEU A 113 2.67 8.51 8.36
CA LEU A 113 3.83 8.95 9.14
C LEU A 113 5.12 8.81 8.32
N THR A 114 6.00 9.80 8.45
CA THR A 114 7.34 9.83 7.84
C THR A 114 8.34 10.49 8.80
N GLY A 115 9.64 10.28 8.56
CA GLY A 115 10.73 10.85 9.35
C GLY A 115 10.63 10.51 10.85
N THR A 116 10.98 11.47 11.70
CA THR A 116 11.05 11.27 13.16
C THR A 116 9.74 10.76 13.78
N LYS A 117 8.58 11.20 13.29
CA LYS A 117 7.29 10.69 13.81
C LYS A 117 7.05 9.22 13.49
N LEU A 118 7.53 8.75 12.34
CA LEU A 118 7.49 7.32 12.00
C LEU A 118 8.45 6.55 12.91
N GLU A 119 9.66 7.07 13.14
CA GLU A 119 10.66 6.46 14.03
C GLU A 119 10.11 6.28 15.45
N GLU A 120 9.53 7.33 16.04
CA GLU A 120 8.89 7.28 17.37
C GLU A 120 7.76 6.23 17.43
N ALA A 121 6.92 6.16 16.39
CA ALA A 121 5.85 5.17 16.33
C ALA A 121 6.38 3.74 16.16
N LEU A 122 7.46 3.56 15.41
CA LEU A 122 8.14 2.27 15.24
C LEU A 122 8.77 1.81 16.56
N GLU A 123 9.42 2.69 17.31
CA GLU A 123 9.97 2.35 18.63
C GLU A 123 8.88 1.84 19.58
N ALA A 124 7.74 2.55 19.63
CA ALA A 124 6.59 2.11 20.42
C ALA A 124 6.07 0.73 19.95
N ALA A 125 5.98 0.52 18.63
CA ALA A 125 5.55 -0.75 18.06
C ALA A 125 6.52 -1.89 18.39
N ILE A 126 7.84 -1.65 18.34
CA ILE A 126 8.88 -2.61 18.72
C ILE A 126 8.70 -3.03 20.17
N GLY A 127 8.47 -2.06 21.08
CA GLY A 127 8.21 -2.36 22.49
C GLY A 127 6.99 -3.28 22.70
N VAL A 128 5.93 -3.12 21.91
CA VAL A 128 4.78 -4.04 21.94
C VAL A 128 5.18 -5.42 21.40
N VAL A 129 5.80 -5.48 20.22
CA VAL A 129 6.12 -6.75 19.55
C VAL A 129 7.10 -7.62 20.32
N GLN A 130 8.06 -7.02 21.02
CA GLN A 130 9.00 -7.73 21.90
C GLN A 130 8.30 -8.51 23.01
N ASN A 131 7.11 -8.08 23.43
CA ASN A 131 6.33 -8.71 24.49
C ASN A 131 5.17 -9.57 23.96
N LEU A 132 4.98 -9.65 22.65
CA LEU A 132 3.90 -10.46 22.07
C LEU A 132 4.26 -11.96 22.09
N PRO A 133 3.41 -12.83 22.66
CA PRO A 133 3.65 -14.28 22.73
C PRO A 133 3.29 -14.99 21.41
N LEU A 134 3.54 -14.33 20.28
CA LEU A 134 3.15 -14.75 18.94
C LEU A 134 4.24 -14.37 17.94
N PRO A 135 4.42 -15.12 16.83
CA PRO A 135 5.18 -14.63 15.69
C PRO A 135 4.59 -13.30 15.23
N ALA A 136 5.45 -12.29 15.12
CA ALA A 136 5.04 -10.98 14.66
C ALA A 136 6.16 -10.23 13.91
N ILE A 137 5.74 -9.37 13.01
CA ILE A 137 6.57 -8.41 12.28
C ILE A 137 5.97 -7.00 12.37
N ILE A 138 6.79 -5.98 12.16
CA ILE A 138 6.33 -4.59 12.06
C ILE A 138 6.54 -4.10 10.63
N ILE A 139 5.50 -3.51 10.06
CA ILE A 139 5.55 -2.90 8.74
C ILE A 139 5.11 -1.45 8.75
N ASN A 140 5.65 -0.69 7.81
CA ASN A 140 5.21 0.66 7.47
C ASN A 140 4.32 0.65 6.22
N ARG A 141 4.02 1.84 5.68
CA ARG A 141 3.07 2.07 4.58
C ARG A 141 3.40 1.29 3.31
N ASP A 142 4.68 1.22 2.95
CA ASP A 142 5.17 0.53 1.75
C ASP A 142 5.45 -0.97 2.01
N TRP A 143 5.08 -1.46 3.20
CA TRP A 143 5.21 -2.85 3.64
C TRP A 143 6.65 -3.34 3.79
N HIS A 144 7.60 -2.41 3.94
CA HIS A 144 8.93 -2.76 4.45
C HIS A 144 8.83 -3.22 5.89
N ILE A 145 9.64 -4.20 6.24
CA ILE A 145 9.68 -4.79 7.56
C ILE A 145 10.75 -4.09 8.38
N HIS A 146 10.31 -3.48 9.48
CA HIS A 146 11.17 -2.73 10.39
C HIS A 146 11.63 -3.56 11.60
N TYR A 147 10.90 -4.64 11.90
CA TYR A 147 11.23 -5.54 12.99
C TYR A 147 10.62 -6.91 12.77
N ILE A 148 11.37 -7.96 13.14
CA ILE A 148 10.93 -9.35 13.16
C ILE A 148 11.25 -9.90 14.54
N ASN A 149 10.25 -10.42 15.25
CA ASN A 149 10.50 -10.99 16.58
C ASN A 149 11.08 -12.40 16.52
N GLN A 150 11.64 -12.84 17.64
CA GLN A 150 12.27 -14.17 17.75
C GLN A 150 11.30 -15.30 17.42
N HIS A 151 10.00 -15.17 17.73
CA HIS A 151 9.00 -16.19 17.42
C HIS A 151 8.79 -16.37 15.92
N THR A 152 8.83 -15.30 15.12
CA THR A 152 8.80 -15.40 13.65
C THR A 152 10.05 -16.09 13.12
N LEU A 153 11.22 -15.80 13.68
CA LEU A 153 12.46 -16.48 13.28
C LEU A 153 12.41 -17.97 13.58
N THR A 154 12.02 -18.33 14.81
CA THR A 154 11.85 -19.71 15.26
C THR A 154 10.84 -20.48 14.41
N LEU A 155 9.70 -19.85 14.09
CA LEU A 155 8.66 -20.46 13.25
C LEU A 155 9.19 -20.83 11.86
N ASN A 156 9.99 -19.94 11.26
CA ASN A 156 10.51 -20.14 9.90
C ASN A 156 11.86 -20.87 9.88
N GLY A 157 12.41 -21.26 11.04
CA GLY A 157 13.72 -21.91 11.13
C GLY A 157 14.88 -21.05 10.62
N VAL A 158 14.74 -19.72 10.67
CA VAL A 158 15.76 -18.75 10.22
C VAL A 158 16.42 -18.09 11.42
N THR A 159 17.64 -17.59 11.24
CA THR A 159 18.40 -16.86 12.25
C THR A 159 18.29 -15.36 12.06
N HIS A 160 18.71 -14.58 13.07
CA HIS A 160 18.88 -13.14 12.91
C HIS A 160 19.91 -12.80 11.83
N GLU A 161 20.97 -13.61 11.70
CA GLU A 161 22.02 -13.40 10.69
C GLU A 161 21.45 -13.50 9.27
N ASP A 162 20.61 -14.53 9.02
CA ASP A 162 19.92 -14.72 7.74
C ASP A 162 19.08 -13.50 7.36
N VAL A 163 18.37 -12.92 8.32
CA VAL A 163 17.54 -11.72 8.11
C VAL A 163 18.41 -10.49 7.88
N THR A 164 19.48 -10.30 8.66
CA THR A 164 20.38 -9.15 8.48
C THR A 164 21.18 -9.19 7.18
N ALA A 165 21.33 -10.37 6.56
CA ALA A 165 21.93 -10.54 5.26
C ALA A 165 21.01 -10.11 4.11
N ILE A 166 19.70 -9.95 4.34
CA ILE A 166 18.74 -9.50 3.34
C ILE A 166 19.00 -8.01 3.04
N PRO A 167 19.22 -7.63 1.76
CA PRO A 167 19.32 -6.23 1.37
C PRO A 167 18.10 -5.42 1.84
N PRO A 168 18.28 -4.21 2.42
CA PRO A 168 17.16 -3.44 2.98
C PRO A 168 15.95 -3.23 2.03
N PRO A 169 16.12 -2.98 0.72
CA PRO A 169 14.97 -2.87 -0.21
C PRO A 169 14.18 -4.17 -0.38
N GLN A 170 14.81 -5.33 -0.17
CA GLN A 170 14.20 -6.65 -0.26
C GLN A 170 13.56 -7.10 1.06
N LEU A 171 13.79 -6.38 2.16
CA LEU A 171 13.14 -6.62 3.44
C LEU A 171 11.72 -6.03 3.43
N ASN A 172 10.89 -6.57 2.54
CA ASN A 172 9.53 -6.16 2.24
C ASN A 172 8.64 -7.40 2.14
N ILE A 173 7.38 -7.33 2.62
CA ILE A 173 6.47 -8.49 2.60
C ILE A 173 6.34 -9.12 1.20
N LEU A 174 6.21 -8.30 0.15
CA LEU A 174 6.05 -8.80 -1.21
C LEU A 174 7.33 -9.44 -1.74
N HIS A 175 8.51 -8.88 -1.44
CA HIS A 175 9.78 -9.53 -1.76
C HIS A 175 9.91 -10.87 -1.05
N LEU A 176 9.64 -10.94 0.25
CA LEU A 176 9.71 -12.21 1.01
C LEU A 176 8.77 -13.30 0.50
N LEU A 177 7.66 -12.90 -0.14
CA LEU A 177 6.67 -13.84 -0.65
C LEU A 177 7.00 -14.35 -2.05
N PHE A 178 7.63 -13.54 -2.89
CA PHE A 178 7.85 -13.81 -4.31
C PHE A 178 9.30 -14.09 -4.68
N ASP A 179 10.28 -13.63 -3.90
CA ASP A 179 11.70 -13.81 -4.19
C ASP A 179 12.20 -15.18 -3.67
N PRO A 180 12.51 -16.13 -4.57
CA PRO A 180 12.98 -17.46 -4.18
C PRO A 180 14.38 -17.45 -3.56
N ALA A 181 15.14 -16.35 -3.68
CA ALA A 181 16.47 -16.23 -3.08
C ALA A 181 16.41 -15.90 -1.58
N LEU A 182 15.25 -15.46 -1.07
CA LEU A 182 15.11 -15.04 0.32
C LEU A 182 14.78 -16.24 1.24
N PRO A 183 15.35 -16.28 2.46
CA PRO A 183 15.34 -17.48 3.32
C PRO A 183 13.94 -17.87 3.83
N LEU A 184 12.99 -16.93 3.79
CA LEU A 184 11.62 -17.16 4.26
C LEU A 184 10.72 -17.80 3.19
N GLN A 185 10.98 -17.57 1.91
CA GLN A 185 10.09 -17.97 0.82
C GLN A 185 9.89 -19.50 0.71
N PRO A 186 10.93 -20.35 0.80
CA PRO A 186 10.76 -21.80 0.66
C PRO A 186 9.83 -22.44 1.70
N HIS A 187 9.71 -21.82 2.88
CA HIS A 187 8.85 -22.28 3.97
C HIS A 187 7.38 -21.95 3.75
N LEU A 188 7.07 -21.01 2.84
CA LEU A 188 5.72 -20.52 2.53
C LEU A 188 5.06 -21.28 1.36
N ILE A 189 5.82 -22.00 0.53
CA ILE A 189 5.33 -22.63 -0.74
C ILE A 189 4.92 -24.11 -0.56
N GLN A 190 4.62 -24.55 0.66
CA GLN A 190 4.31 -25.96 0.95
C GLN A 190 3.09 -26.52 0.21
N SER A 191 2.06 -25.69 0.02
CA SER A 191 0.89 -25.97 -0.79
C SER A 191 0.78 -24.88 -1.85
N ARG A 192 0.82 -25.28 -3.12
CA ARG A 192 0.75 -24.32 -4.22
C ARG A 192 -0.55 -23.53 -4.21
N GLU A 193 -1.64 -24.18 -3.85
CA GLU A 193 -2.96 -23.55 -3.73
C GLU A 193 -2.98 -22.53 -2.59
N SER A 194 -2.51 -22.93 -1.40
CA SER A 194 -2.49 -22.07 -0.21
C SER A 194 -1.56 -20.86 -0.40
N TRP A 195 -0.38 -21.07 -0.98
CA TRP A 195 0.52 -19.98 -1.35
C TRP A 195 -0.12 -19.06 -2.39
N THR A 196 -0.78 -19.62 -3.42
CA THR A 196 -1.44 -18.80 -4.46
C THR A 196 -2.50 -17.90 -3.86
N ARG A 197 -3.33 -18.42 -2.95
CA ARG A 197 -4.32 -17.62 -2.22
C ARG A 197 -3.66 -16.53 -1.39
N MET A 198 -2.65 -16.90 -0.59
CA MET A 198 -1.92 -15.95 0.26
C MET A 198 -1.26 -14.84 -0.57
N ALA A 199 -0.60 -15.18 -1.66
CA ALA A 199 0.02 -14.25 -2.60
C ALA A 199 -0.99 -13.26 -3.18
N ARG A 200 -2.13 -13.77 -3.65
CA ARG A 200 -3.20 -12.93 -4.22
C ARG A 200 -3.86 -12.05 -3.16
N GLN A 201 -4.10 -12.58 -1.96
CA GLN A 201 -4.67 -11.81 -0.84
C GLN A 201 -3.73 -10.70 -0.37
N THR A 202 -2.42 -11.00 -0.32
CA THR A 202 -1.37 -10.06 0.05
C THR A 202 -1.28 -8.94 -0.98
N ILE A 203 -1.30 -9.26 -2.29
CA ILE A 203 -1.36 -8.25 -3.36
C ILE A 203 -2.65 -7.42 -3.26
N TYR A 204 -3.80 -8.05 -3.03
CA TYR A 204 -5.08 -7.35 -2.85
C TYR A 204 -4.98 -6.34 -1.70
N GLY A 205 -4.51 -6.79 -0.53
CA GLY A 205 -4.33 -5.95 0.64
C GLY A 205 -3.36 -4.80 0.38
N PHE A 206 -2.25 -5.04 -0.31
CA PHE A 206 -1.28 -4.01 -0.66
C PHE A 206 -1.89 -2.94 -1.57
N LYS A 207 -2.58 -3.37 -2.63
CA LYS A 207 -3.28 -2.45 -3.55
C LYS A 207 -4.36 -1.64 -2.84
N MET A 208 -5.17 -2.28 -2.00
CA MET A 208 -6.22 -1.62 -1.23
C MET A 208 -5.65 -0.60 -0.24
N ALA A 209 -4.59 -0.97 0.48
CA ALA A 209 -3.91 -0.05 1.39
C ALA A 209 -3.36 1.15 0.61
N ASN A 210 -2.84 0.95 -0.60
CA ASN A 210 -2.11 1.95 -1.38
C ASN A 210 -2.83 2.48 -2.63
N LEU A 211 -4.16 2.44 -2.67
CA LEU A 211 -4.96 2.85 -3.85
C LEU A 211 -4.58 4.23 -4.42
N LEU A 212 -4.27 5.18 -3.54
CA LEU A 212 -3.96 6.57 -3.93
C LEU A 212 -2.46 6.83 -4.11
N CYS A 213 -1.62 5.80 -3.94
CA CYS A 213 -0.16 5.92 -3.92
C CYS A 213 0.52 5.49 -5.22
N GLN A 214 -0.23 5.09 -6.26
CA GLN A 214 0.35 4.58 -7.52
C GLN A 214 1.28 5.57 -8.25
N PHE A 215 1.18 6.86 -7.90
CA PHE A 215 2.01 7.94 -8.43
C PHE A 215 3.13 8.38 -7.49
N GLU A 216 3.22 7.78 -6.30
CA GLU A 216 4.35 8.00 -5.39
C GLU A 216 5.63 7.38 -5.99
N PRO A 217 6.79 8.06 -5.88
CA PRO A 217 8.05 7.50 -6.36
C PRO A 217 8.37 6.14 -5.73
N TRP A 218 8.27 6.04 -4.39
CA TRP A 218 8.55 4.81 -3.66
C TRP A 218 7.69 3.63 -4.14
N TYR A 219 6.41 3.88 -4.48
CA TYR A 219 5.50 2.85 -4.94
C TYR A 219 5.91 2.35 -6.32
N GLN A 220 6.28 3.27 -7.21
CA GLN A 220 6.73 2.92 -8.55
C GLN A 220 8.02 2.12 -8.51
N ASP A 221 8.97 2.55 -7.69
CA ASP A 221 10.26 1.87 -7.52
C ASP A 221 10.07 0.45 -6.96
N LEU A 222 9.24 0.29 -5.93
CA LEU A 222 8.92 -1.01 -5.35
C LEU A 222 8.25 -1.93 -6.37
N ILE A 223 7.19 -1.47 -7.05
CA ILE A 223 6.50 -2.33 -8.01
C ILE A 223 7.39 -2.66 -9.21
N ASN A 224 8.22 -1.73 -9.68
CA ASN A 224 9.20 -2.02 -10.73
C ASN A 224 10.16 -3.14 -10.32
N GLN A 225 10.68 -3.12 -9.10
CA GLN A 225 11.55 -4.19 -8.58
C GLN A 225 10.82 -5.54 -8.48
N LEU A 226 9.57 -5.53 -8.02
CA LEU A 226 8.78 -6.74 -7.86
C LEU A 226 8.38 -7.36 -9.21
N MET A 227 8.27 -6.58 -10.28
CA MET A 227 7.94 -7.08 -11.62
C MET A 227 8.98 -8.02 -12.22
N ASP A 228 10.23 -7.91 -11.77
CA ASP A 228 11.31 -8.81 -12.18
C ASP A 228 11.27 -10.16 -11.43
N LEU A 229 10.44 -10.28 -10.38
CA LEU A 229 10.32 -11.51 -9.61
C LEU A 229 9.43 -12.54 -10.29
N PRO A 230 9.73 -13.84 -10.12
CA PRO A 230 8.92 -14.92 -10.68
C PRO A 230 7.45 -14.79 -10.29
N GLU A 231 6.57 -14.94 -11.28
CA GLU A 231 5.10 -15.03 -11.11
C GLU A 231 4.40 -13.78 -10.58
N PHE A 232 5.13 -12.80 -10.02
CA PHE A 232 4.57 -11.59 -9.44
C PHE A 232 3.74 -10.81 -10.45
N GLU A 233 4.26 -10.56 -11.65
CA GLU A 233 3.56 -9.80 -12.68
C GLU A 233 2.18 -10.42 -13.02
N ASN A 234 2.12 -11.74 -13.14
CA ASN A 234 0.88 -12.45 -13.46
C ASN A 234 -0.16 -12.29 -12.35
N HIS A 235 0.26 -12.46 -11.09
CA HIS A 235 -0.63 -12.25 -9.94
C HIS A 235 -1.04 -10.78 -9.83
N TRP A 236 -0.11 -9.84 -9.99
CA TRP A 236 -0.37 -8.42 -9.95
C TRP A 236 -1.42 -7.99 -10.96
N ARG A 237 -1.31 -8.42 -12.22
CA ARG A 237 -2.25 -8.04 -13.29
C ARG A 237 -3.65 -8.64 -13.10
N THR A 238 -3.75 -9.80 -12.45
CA THR A 238 -5.02 -10.55 -12.32
C THR A 238 -5.76 -10.30 -11.02
N VAL A 239 -5.11 -9.80 -9.98
CA VAL A 239 -5.78 -9.38 -8.74
C VAL A 239 -6.44 -8.02 -8.96
N ARG A 240 -7.76 -7.98 -8.81
CA ARG A 240 -8.60 -6.79 -8.96
C ARG A 240 -9.02 -6.23 -7.60
N VAL A 241 -9.21 -4.91 -7.53
CA VAL A 241 -9.63 -4.18 -6.32
C VAL A 241 -11.05 -3.62 -6.41
N ASP A 242 -11.71 -3.79 -7.55
CA ASP A 242 -13.10 -3.38 -7.80
C ASP A 242 -14.13 -4.34 -7.18
N ALA A 243 -13.69 -5.49 -6.69
CA ALA A 243 -14.50 -6.47 -5.97
C ALA A 243 -13.85 -6.86 -4.63
N ALA A 244 -14.67 -7.39 -3.72
CA ALA A 244 -14.20 -7.94 -2.46
C ALA A 244 -13.30 -9.17 -2.72
N PHE A 245 -12.26 -9.38 -1.91
CA PHE A 245 -11.30 -10.48 -2.14
C PHE A 245 -11.98 -11.86 -2.09
N GLU A 246 -13.09 -12.01 -1.37
CA GLU A 246 -13.91 -13.22 -1.31
C GLU A 246 -14.43 -13.68 -2.68
N SER A 247 -14.51 -12.76 -3.66
CA SER A 247 -14.88 -13.08 -5.04
C SER A 247 -13.72 -13.65 -5.87
N ASP A 248 -12.48 -13.56 -5.39
CA ASP A 248 -11.30 -14.06 -6.09
C ASP A 248 -11.38 -15.60 -6.26
N PRO A 249 -11.00 -16.16 -7.43
CA PRO A 249 -11.03 -17.60 -7.63
C PRO A 249 -10.24 -18.40 -6.58
N SER A 250 -9.14 -17.84 -6.05
CA SER A 250 -8.34 -18.50 -5.01
C SER A 250 -8.98 -18.43 -3.61
N ALA A 251 -9.91 -17.51 -3.38
CA ALA A 251 -10.64 -17.42 -2.14
C ALA A 251 -11.74 -18.50 -2.05
N GLN A 252 -12.27 -18.94 -3.19
CA GLN A 252 -13.37 -19.91 -3.26
C GLN A 252 -12.96 -21.35 -2.92
N THR A 253 -11.66 -21.66 -3.01
CA THR A 253 -11.18 -23.04 -2.85
C THR A 253 -10.73 -23.37 -1.42
N GLN A 254 -10.59 -22.38 -0.54
CA GLN A 254 -10.10 -22.57 0.83
C GLN A 254 -10.95 -21.83 1.90
N PRO A 255 -10.99 -22.34 3.15
CA PRO A 255 -11.75 -21.69 4.22
C PRO A 255 -11.15 -20.33 4.62
N ILE A 256 -11.99 -19.39 5.04
CA ILE A 256 -11.58 -18.04 5.51
C ILE A 256 -10.64 -18.11 6.73
N SER A 257 -10.75 -19.17 7.52
CA SER A 257 -10.13 -19.28 8.85
C SER A 257 -8.60 -19.46 8.84
N ALA A 258 -8.00 -19.93 7.75
CA ALA A 258 -6.55 -20.14 7.60
C ALA A 258 -6.04 -19.37 6.38
N ILE A 259 -5.27 -18.31 6.62
CA ILE A 259 -4.79 -17.40 5.56
C ILE A 259 -3.35 -17.73 5.16
N VAL A 260 -2.57 -18.31 6.08
CA VAL A 260 -1.16 -18.65 5.87
C VAL A 260 -0.91 -20.08 6.31
N GLU A 261 -0.29 -20.90 5.47
CA GLU A 261 0.23 -22.21 5.83
C GLU A 261 1.76 -22.17 5.81
N VAL A 262 2.40 -22.55 6.92
CA VAL A 262 3.87 -22.51 7.06
C VAL A 262 4.40 -23.89 7.43
N ALA A 263 5.49 -24.32 6.79
CA ALA A 263 6.25 -25.48 7.25
C ALA A 263 7.09 -25.13 8.47
N VAL A 264 6.97 -25.95 9.51
CA VAL A 264 7.72 -25.79 10.74
C VAL A 264 8.96 -26.69 10.69
N SER A 265 10.10 -26.08 10.36
CA SER A 265 11.36 -26.79 10.08
C SER A 265 12.00 -27.50 11.27
N SER A 266 11.64 -27.13 12.49
CA SER A 266 12.16 -27.71 13.73
C SER A 266 11.44 -28.98 14.19
N ALA A 267 10.28 -29.31 13.62
CA ALA A 267 9.57 -30.55 13.91
C ALA A 267 10.12 -31.71 13.05
N ARG A 268 11.19 -32.38 13.49
CA ARG A 268 11.69 -33.62 12.86
C ARG A 268 11.09 -34.85 13.57
N PRO A 269 10.75 -35.94 12.85
CA PRO A 269 11.30 -36.37 11.56
C PRO A 269 10.47 -36.01 10.30
N GLN A 270 9.31 -35.35 10.42
CA GLN A 270 8.51 -34.87 9.27
C GLN A 270 8.05 -33.44 9.50
N PRO A 271 8.22 -32.52 8.52
CA PRO A 271 7.81 -31.13 8.66
C PRO A 271 6.32 -31.04 8.96
N LYS A 272 5.98 -30.48 10.12
CA LYS A 272 4.59 -30.20 10.50
C LYS A 272 4.13 -28.90 9.84
N ARG A 273 2.83 -28.76 9.62
CA ARG A 273 2.23 -27.59 8.98
C ARG A 273 1.42 -26.82 10.01
N ALA A 274 1.75 -25.56 10.22
CA ALA A 274 0.95 -24.66 11.03
C ALA A 274 0.08 -23.79 10.12
N ARG A 275 -1.22 -23.72 10.44
CA ARG A 275 -2.18 -22.80 9.84
C ARG A 275 -2.27 -21.57 10.73
N LEU A 276 -2.06 -20.41 10.13
CA LEU A 276 -1.99 -19.14 10.83
C LEU A 276 -3.01 -18.16 10.28
N ARG A 277 -3.49 -17.29 11.17
CA ARG A 277 -4.36 -16.16 10.86
C ARG A 277 -3.63 -14.87 11.22
N PRO A 278 -3.46 -13.94 10.28
CA PRO A 278 -2.90 -12.62 10.59
C PRO A 278 -3.85 -11.85 11.50
N LEU A 279 -3.27 -11.18 12.49
CA LEU A 279 -3.87 -10.19 13.36
C LEU A 279 -3.12 -8.87 13.11
N LEU A 280 -3.83 -7.86 12.60
CA LEU A 280 -3.27 -6.54 12.35
C LEU A 280 -3.54 -5.65 13.57
N ILE A 281 -2.47 -5.08 14.13
CA ILE A 281 -2.54 -4.13 15.24
C ILE A 281 -1.89 -2.83 14.79
N SER A 282 -2.67 -1.77 14.66
CA SER A 282 -2.14 -0.44 14.36
C SER A 282 -1.60 0.22 15.61
N VAL A 283 -0.40 0.78 15.53
CA VAL A 283 0.23 1.51 16.64
C VAL A 283 0.07 3.00 16.37
N GLY A 284 -0.84 3.65 17.10
CA GLY A 284 -1.15 5.07 16.93
C GLY A 284 -2.55 5.43 17.41
N TYR A 285 -2.91 6.71 17.27
CA TYR A 285 -4.19 7.25 17.73
C TYR A 285 -5.12 7.56 16.56
N PHE A 286 -6.05 6.65 16.23
CA PHE A 286 -7.19 6.74 15.28
C PHE A 286 -7.00 7.40 13.89
N GLN A 287 -5.84 7.97 13.59
CA GLN A 287 -5.58 8.83 12.44
C GLN A 287 -4.64 8.16 11.44
N PHE A 288 -3.78 7.25 11.89
CA PHE A 288 -2.76 6.62 11.05
C PHE A 288 -3.00 5.12 10.98
N ASP A 289 -2.95 4.61 9.76
CA ASP A 289 -3.08 3.17 9.51
C ASP A 289 -1.75 2.44 9.70
N PHE A 290 -0.62 3.14 9.71
CA PHE A 290 0.75 2.59 9.81
C PHE A 290 1.61 3.40 10.81
N PRO A 291 2.61 2.78 11.47
CA PRO A 291 3.05 1.39 11.31
C PRO A 291 2.06 0.36 11.88
N GLN A 292 2.08 -0.85 11.31
CA GLN A 292 1.26 -1.97 11.73
C GLN A 292 2.14 -3.11 12.25
N ILE A 293 1.65 -3.75 13.30
CA ILE A 293 2.15 -5.05 13.74
C ILE A 293 1.28 -6.11 13.04
N VAL A 294 1.95 -7.01 12.31
CA VAL A 294 1.33 -8.21 11.74
C VAL A 294 1.72 -9.38 12.63
N ALA A 295 0.81 -9.80 13.51
CA ALA A 295 0.98 -10.98 14.36
C ALA A 295 0.28 -12.19 13.75
N PHE A 296 0.75 -13.40 14.04
CA PHE A 296 0.22 -14.64 13.48
C PHE A 296 -0.36 -15.53 14.58
N LEU A 297 -1.69 -15.66 14.60
CA LEU A 297 -2.43 -16.53 15.52
C LEU A 297 -2.54 -17.95 14.95
N PRO A 298 -2.51 -19.02 15.75
CA PRO A 298 -2.89 -20.34 15.27
C PRO A 298 -4.36 -20.36 14.84
N ALA A 299 -4.65 -20.98 13.70
CA ALA A 299 -6.02 -21.09 13.19
C ALA A 299 -6.83 -22.21 13.87
N ASP A 300 -6.14 -23.22 14.43
CA ASP A 300 -6.70 -24.42 15.04
C ASP A 300 -5.80 -24.97 16.17
N ASP A 301 -6.30 -25.97 16.91
CA ASP A 301 -5.59 -26.57 18.04
C ASP A 301 -4.34 -27.34 17.62
N GLU A 302 -4.33 -27.91 16.42
CA GLU A 302 -3.14 -28.58 15.86
C GLU A 302 -2.01 -27.57 15.66
N SER A 303 -2.30 -26.43 15.04
CA SER A 303 -1.33 -25.34 14.86
C SER A 303 -0.86 -24.79 16.19
N ARG A 304 -1.74 -24.67 17.19
CA ARG A 304 -1.37 -24.26 18.56
C ARG A 304 -0.39 -25.24 19.19
N PHE A 305 -0.65 -26.54 19.06
CA PHE A 305 0.24 -27.59 19.56
C PHE A 305 1.62 -27.51 18.89
N ILE A 306 1.66 -27.37 17.57
CA ILE A 306 2.91 -27.26 16.80
C ILE A 306 3.73 -26.04 17.26
N LEU A 307 3.10 -24.88 17.44
CA LEU A 307 3.79 -23.67 17.90
C LEU A 307 4.38 -23.85 19.31
N ARG A 308 3.68 -24.53 20.21
CA ARG A 308 4.17 -24.83 21.57
C ARG A 308 5.35 -25.79 21.58
N GLU A 309 5.30 -26.82 20.74
CA GLU A 309 6.37 -27.81 20.60
C GLU A 309 7.70 -27.17 20.20
N ILE A 310 7.65 -26.08 19.43
CA ILE A 310 8.82 -25.30 19.02
C ILE A 310 9.15 -24.13 19.96
N GLY A 311 8.50 -24.06 21.12
CA GLY A 311 8.80 -23.09 22.18
C GLY A 311 8.12 -21.73 22.03
N ILE A 312 7.08 -21.59 21.20
CA ILE A 312 6.31 -20.35 21.08
C ILE A 312 5.14 -20.39 22.08
N PRO A 313 5.05 -19.43 23.03
CA PRO A 313 4.14 -19.50 24.17
C PRO A 313 2.72 -19.03 23.82
N VAL A 314 2.06 -19.69 22.87
CA VAL A 314 0.75 -19.26 22.39
C VAL A 314 -0.32 -19.41 23.50
N PRO A 315 -1.14 -18.39 23.80
CA PRO A 315 -2.20 -18.44 24.83
C PRO A 315 -3.19 -19.60 24.62
N ASP A 316 -3.78 -20.14 25.69
CA ASP A 316 -4.78 -21.23 25.63
C ASP A 316 -6.11 -20.80 25.01
N THR A 317 -6.48 -19.52 25.15
CA THR A 317 -7.76 -19.00 24.69
C THR A 317 -7.55 -17.75 23.83
N PHE A 318 -7.89 -17.86 22.55
CA PHE A 318 -8.52 -16.75 21.84
C PHE A 318 -9.98 -17.15 21.72
N PRO A 319 -10.96 -16.29 22.08
CA PRO A 319 -12.35 -16.64 21.92
C PRO A 319 -12.56 -17.07 20.47
N SER A 320 -13.07 -18.30 20.29
CA SER A 320 -13.61 -18.72 19.01
C SER A 320 -14.63 -17.67 18.55
N PRO A 321 -14.61 -17.26 17.28
CA PRO A 321 -15.54 -16.25 16.77
C PRO A 321 -17.00 -16.63 16.99
#